data_AF-A0A1M5K187-F1
#
_entry.id   AF-A0A1M5K187-F1
#
_cell.length_a   1.000
_cell.length_b   1.000
_cell.length_c   1.000
_cell.angle_alpha   90.00
_cell.angle_beta   90.00
_cell.angle_gamma   90.00
#
_symmetry.space_group_name_H-M   'P 1'
#
loop_
_entity.id
_entity.type
_entity.pdbx_description
1 polymer ?
#
loop_
_entity_poly.entity_id
_entity_poly.type
_entity_poly.pdbx_seq_one_letter_code
_entity_poly.pdbx_strand_id
1 'polypeptide(L)'
;YLDNIPGDYEYLFIATTIYVFNKIDIDLEELMEYARELRLERREDIMTLAERLRREGREEGRKEGREEGRKEGREEAALNALREGLDVKLISRLTGLSVERIEELKENLN
;
A
#
# COMPACT_ATOMS: atom_id res chain seq x y z
N TYR A 1 -4.50 13.96 8.95
CA TYR A 1 -3.19 14.62 8.74
C TYR A 1 -2.90 15.72 9.78
N LEU A 2 -3.62 15.79 10.91
CA LEU A 2 -3.30 16.72 12.00
C LEU A 2 -2.94 15.98 13.32
N ASP A 3 -3.18 14.67 13.40
CA ASP A 3 -3.09 13.93 14.67
C ASP A 3 -1.67 13.46 15.06
N ASN A 4 -0.62 13.92 14.36
CA ASN A 4 0.78 13.49 14.59
C ASN A 4 1.80 14.61 14.38
N ILE A 5 1.41 15.85 14.67
CA ILE A 5 2.35 16.97 14.75
C ILE A 5 2.91 16.97 16.18
N PRO A 6 4.22 16.83 16.40
CA PRO A 6 4.80 16.92 17.74
C PRO A 6 4.44 18.29 18.35
N GLY A 7 4.04 18.33 19.63
CA GLY A 7 3.37 19.50 20.24
C GLY A 7 4.15 20.82 20.22
N ASP A 8 5.44 20.77 19.92
CA ASP A 8 6.35 21.90 19.69
C ASP A 8 6.18 22.57 18.31
N TYR A 9 5.73 21.85 17.29
CA TYR A 9 5.48 22.40 15.96
C TYR A 9 4.15 23.16 15.85
N GLU A 10 3.16 22.80 16.67
CA GLU A 10 1.89 23.53 16.73
C GLU A 10 2.11 24.94 17.30
N TYR A 11 2.94 25.05 18.34
CA TYR A 11 3.35 26.35 18.89
C TYR A 11 4.17 27.16 17.88
N LEU A 12 5.12 26.53 17.17
CA LEU A 12 5.91 27.20 16.14
C LEU A 12 5.01 27.70 14.99
N PHE A 13 4.05 26.90 14.55
CA PHE A 13 3.09 27.28 13.51
C PHE A 13 2.23 28.46 13.97
N ILE A 14 1.66 28.41 15.18
CA ILE A 14 0.85 29.50 15.73
C ILE A 14 1.69 30.77 15.91
N ALA A 15 2.90 30.66 16.47
CA ALA A 15 3.78 31.79 16.71
C ALA A 15 4.26 32.46 15.41
N THR A 16 4.64 31.67 14.39
CA THR A 16 5.04 32.20 13.07
C THR A 16 3.87 32.84 12.35
N THR A 17 2.68 32.24 12.43
CA THR A 17 1.44 32.79 11.89
C THR A 17 1.11 34.15 12.52
N ILE A 18 1.11 34.24 13.86
CA ILE A 18 0.89 35.51 14.59
C ILE A 18 1.98 36.54 14.25
N TYR A 19 3.24 36.14 14.16
CA TYR A 19 4.34 37.07 13.85
C TYR A 19 4.21 37.67 12.44
N VAL A 20 3.92 36.83 11.44
CA VAL A 20 3.72 37.27 10.06
C VAL A 20 2.49 38.18 9.96
N PHE A 21 1.36 37.84 10.61
CA PHE A 21 0.16 38.69 10.58
C PHE A 21 0.29 40.00 11.35
N ASN A 22 1.13 40.08 12.39
CA ASN A 22 1.43 41.37 13.01
C ASN A 22 2.34 42.27 12.14
N LYS A 23 2.98 41.69 11.10
CA LYS A 23 3.91 42.41 10.20
C LYS A 23 3.29 42.77 8.86
N ILE A 24 2.26 42.07 8.44
CA ILE A 24 1.50 42.36 7.23
C ILE A 24 0.15 42.86 7.70
N ASP A 25 -0.25 44.07 7.32
CA ASP A 25 -1.51 44.73 7.74
C ASP A 25 -2.73 44.06 7.06
N ILE A 26 -2.90 42.75 7.31
CA ILE A 26 -3.96 41.88 6.79
C ILE A 26 -4.94 41.66 7.91
N ASP A 27 -6.22 41.91 7.64
CA ASP A 27 -7.28 41.64 8.62
C ASP A 27 -7.69 40.16 8.64
N LEU A 28 -8.42 39.78 9.68
CA LEU A 28 -8.85 38.40 9.91
C LEU A 28 -9.79 37.88 8.80
N GLU A 29 -10.54 38.76 8.15
CA GLU A 29 -11.54 38.42 7.15
C GLU A 29 -10.86 38.10 5.81
N GLU A 30 -9.92 38.94 5.39
CA GLU A 30 -9.04 38.71 4.22
C GLU A 30 -8.19 37.45 4.40
N LEU A 31 -7.69 37.19 5.61
CA LEU A 31 -7.01 35.94 5.95
C LEU A 31 -7.93 34.73 5.80
N MET A 32 -9.16 34.82 6.31
CA MET A 32 -10.12 33.72 6.20
C MET A 32 -10.55 33.44 4.76
N GLU A 33 -10.53 34.44 3.89
CA GLU A 33 -10.75 34.27 2.46
C GLU A 33 -9.55 33.59 1.80
N TYR A 34 -8.33 34.07 2.03
CA TYR A 34 -7.12 33.46 1.49
C TYR A 34 -6.96 32.00 1.93
N ALA A 35 -7.20 31.71 3.22
CA ALA A 35 -7.16 30.34 3.74
C ALA A 35 -8.24 29.43 3.11
N ARG A 36 -9.40 29.99 2.73
CA ARG A 36 -10.46 29.24 2.03
C ARG A 36 -10.07 28.95 0.58
N GLU A 37 -9.53 29.93 -0.14
CA GLU A 37 -9.06 29.75 -1.53
C GLU A 37 -7.96 28.70 -1.61
N LEU A 38 -6.96 28.81 -0.73
CA LEU A 38 -5.84 27.86 -0.64
C LEU A 38 -6.30 26.42 -0.34
N ARG A 39 -7.43 26.28 0.36
CA ARG A 39 -8.07 24.98 0.67
C ARG A 39 -8.88 24.44 -0.52
N LEU A 40 -9.40 25.31 -1.39
CA LEU A 40 -10.11 24.93 -2.61
C LEU A 40 -9.13 24.50 -3.71
N GLU A 41 -8.05 25.27 -3.93
CA GLU A 41 -7.01 24.93 -4.91
C GLU A 41 -6.38 23.56 -4.58
N ARG A 42 -5.99 23.36 -3.32
CA ARG A 42 -5.37 22.09 -2.90
C ARG A 42 -6.33 20.89 -2.86
N ARG A 43 -7.65 21.12 -2.94
CA ARG A 43 -8.62 20.01 -2.94
C ARG A 43 -8.44 19.13 -4.18
N GLU A 44 -8.18 19.73 -5.34
CA GLU A 44 -8.01 18.99 -6.60
C GLU A 44 -6.72 18.14 -6.58
N ASP A 45 -5.62 18.71 -6.07
CA ASP A 45 -4.36 17.99 -5.89
C ASP A 45 -4.52 16.80 -4.92
N ILE A 46 -5.20 17.00 -3.80
CA ILE A 46 -5.45 15.95 -2.81
C ILE A 46 -6.32 14.83 -3.41
N MET A 47 -7.35 15.18 -4.19
CA MET A 47 -8.21 14.20 -4.84
C MET A 47 -7.45 13.39 -5.89
N THR A 48 -6.61 14.06 -6.69
CA THR A 48 -5.71 13.40 -7.66
C THR A 48 -4.73 12.46 -6.97
N LEU A 49 -4.09 12.91 -5.89
CA LEU A 49 -3.17 12.08 -5.10
C LEU A 49 -3.89 10.86 -4.52
N ALA A 50 -5.08 11.05 -3.94
CA ALA A 50 -5.87 9.96 -3.39
C ALA A 50 -6.27 8.93 -4.47
N GLU A 51 -6.65 9.38 -5.67
CA GLU A 51 -6.98 8.48 -6.78
C GLU A 51 -5.75 7.71 -7.27
N ARG A 52 -4.59 8.38 -7.34
CA ARG A 52 -3.33 7.73 -7.69
C ARG A 52 -2.97 6.64 -6.67
N LEU A 53 -3.01 6.95 -5.38
CA LEU A 53 -2.72 5.98 -4.32
C LEU A 53 -3.70 4.79 -4.33
N ARG A 54 -5.00 5.05 -4.56
CA ARG A 54 -6.00 3.97 -4.71
C ARG A 54 -5.74 3.11 -5.94
N ARG A 55 -5.23 3.68 -7.03
CA ARG A 55 -4.89 2.95 -8.25
C ARG A 55 -3.67 2.06 -8.01
N GLU A 56 -2.61 2.63 -7.46
CA GLU A 56 -1.37 1.92 -7.12
C GLU A 56 -1.66 0.75 -6.18
N GLY A 57 -2.39 0.98 -5.08
CA GLY A 57 -2.75 -0.10 -4.14
C GLY A 57 -3.63 -1.20 -4.76
N ARG A 58 -4.54 -0.86 -5.69
CA ARG A 58 -5.32 -1.87 -6.43
C ARG A 58 -4.45 -2.69 -7.39
N GLU A 59 -3.51 -2.05 -8.06
CA GLU A 59 -2.63 -2.72 -9.01
C GLU A 59 -1.64 -3.65 -8.30
N GLU A 60 -1.04 -3.17 -7.21
CA GLU A 60 -0.15 -3.95 -6.35
C GLU A 60 -0.88 -5.16 -5.76
N GLY A 61 -2.03 -4.96 -5.10
CA GLY A 61 -2.80 -6.06 -4.53
C GLY A 61 -3.25 -7.09 -5.58
N ARG A 62 -3.58 -6.66 -6.81
CA ARG A 62 -3.91 -7.58 -7.90
C ARG A 62 -2.70 -8.39 -8.36
N LYS A 63 -1.52 -7.77 -8.40
CA LYS A 63 -0.27 -8.42 -8.81
C LYS A 63 0.14 -9.46 -7.76
N GLU A 64 0.20 -9.04 -6.49
CA GLU A 64 0.55 -9.91 -5.36
C GLU A 64 -0.41 -11.09 -5.25
N GLY A 65 -1.73 -10.84 -5.23
CA GLY A 65 -2.71 -11.92 -5.13
C GLY A 65 -2.67 -12.91 -6.31
N ARG A 66 -2.29 -12.45 -7.51
CA ARG A 66 -2.10 -13.36 -8.66
C ARG A 66 -0.83 -14.19 -8.55
N GLU A 67 0.24 -13.64 -8.01
CA GLU A 67 1.51 -14.33 -7.82
C GLU A 67 1.40 -15.37 -6.70
N GLU A 68 0.84 -14.97 -5.56
CA GLU A 68 0.57 -15.84 -4.41
C GLU A 68 -0.39 -16.97 -4.79
N GLY A 69 -1.54 -16.67 -5.39
CA GLY A 69 -2.49 -17.70 -5.83
C GLY A 69 -1.92 -18.66 -6.87
N ARG A 70 -1.01 -18.20 -7.75
CA ARG A 70 -0.30 -19.10 -8.69
C ARG A 70 0.69 -20.01 -7.98
N LYS A 71 1.39 -19.51 -6.96
CA LYS A 71 2.31 -20.31 -6.15
C LYS A 71 1.56 -21.35 -5.33
N GLU A 72 0.56 -20.91 -4.57
CA GLU A 72 -0.29 -21.79 -3.76
C GLU A 72 -0.95 -22.87 -4.61
N GLY A 73 -1.57 -22.51 -5.74
CA GLY A 73 -2.21 -23.48 -6.62
C GLY A 73 -1.25 -24.51 -7.22
N ARG A 74 0.03 -24.14 -7.45
CA ARG A 74 1.05 -25.10 -7.90
C ARG A 74 1.45 -26.07 -6.79
N GLU A 75 1.59 -25.58 -5.57
CA GLU A 75 1.93 -26.40 -4.41
C GLU A 75 0.77 -27.33 -4.03
N GLU A 76 -0.47 -26.84 -4.04
CA GLU A 76 -1.67 -27.65 -3.82
C GLU A 76 -1.81 -28.76 -4.88
N ALA A 77 -1.60 -28.43 -6.16
CA ALA A 77 -1.61 -29.43 -7.23
C ALA A 77 -0.52 -30.48 -7.04
N ALA A 78 0.68 -30.09 -6.58
CA ALA A 78 1.76 -31.02 -6.29
C ALA A 78 1.44 -31.93 -5.10
N LEU A 79 0.87 -31.38 -4.02
CA LEU A 79 0.44 -32.14 -2.84
C LEU A 79 -0.62 -33.16 -3.20
N ASN A 80 -1.63 -32.77 -3.98
CA ASN A 80 -2.68 -33.69 -4.43
C ASN A 80 -2.10 -34.80 -5.32
N ALA A 81 -1.19 -34.46 -6.24
CA ALA A 81 -0.51 -35.46 -7.06
C ALA A 81 0.37 -36.43 -6.25
N LEU A 82 1.06 -35.94 -5.20
CA LEU A 82 1.83 -36.78 -4.28
C LEU A 82 0.93 -37.76 -3.51
N ARG A 83 -0.25 -37.30 -3.03
CA ARG A 83 -1.23 -38.15 -2.35
C ARG A 83 -1.79 -39.26 -3.26
N GLU A 84 -1.94 -38.97 -4.54
CA GLU A 84 -2.34 -39.93 -5.58
C GLU A 84 -1.17 -40.86 -6.03
N GLY A 85 0.03 -40.69 -5.44
CA GLY A 85 1.18 -41.56 -5.71
C GLY A 85 1.89 -41.29 -7.04
N LEU A 86 1.72 -40.10 -7.64
CA LEU A 86 2.43 -39.73 -8.86
C LEU A 86 3.94 -39.59 -8.62
N ASP A 87 4.73 -39.93 -9.65
CA ASP A 87 6.18 -39.78 -9.62
C ASP A 87 6.62 -38.30 -9.53
N VAL A 88 7.63 -38.03 -8.68
CA VAL A 88 8.13 -36.69 -8.40
C VAL A 88 8.62 -35.96 -9.67
N LYS A 89 9.24 -36.67 -10.62
CA LYS A 89 9.68 -36.05 -11.89
C LYS A 89 8.49 -35.70 -12.78
N LEU A 90 7.42 -36.48 -12.73
CA LEU A 90 6.19 -36.13 -13.44
C LEU A 90 5.53 -34.88 -12.83
N ILE A 91 5.43 -34.83 -11.50
CA ILE A 91 4.86 -33.67 -10.77
C ILE A 91 5.66 -32.40 -11.09
N SER A 92 6.99 -32.46 -11.04
CA SER A 92 7.88 -31.33 -11.37
C SER A 92 7.61 -30.79 -12.78
N ARG A 93 7.46 -31.67 -13.78
CA ARG A 93 7.13 -31.26 -15.16
C ARG A 93 5.75 -30.62 -15.29
N LEU A 94 4.76 -31.08 -14.53
CA LEU A 94 3.38 -30.60 -14.62
C LEU A 94 3.15 -29.28 -13.87
N THR A 95 3.70 -29.14 -12.67
CA THR A 95 3.50 -27.96 -11.81
C THR A 95 4.54 -26.87 -12.06
N GLY A 96 5.69 -27.25 -12.65
CA GLY A 96 6.84 -26.36 -12.83
C GLY A 96 7.59 -26.07 -11.52
N LEU A 97 7.33 -26.83 -10.46
CA LEU A 97 8.10 -26.81 -9.22
C LEU A 97 9.40 -27.60 -9.39
N SER A 98 10.44 -27.21 -8.65
CA SER A 98 11.66 -28.00 -8.60
C SER A 98 11.44 -29.32 -7.87
N VAL A 99 12.30 -30.30 -8.14
CA VAL A 99 12.23 -31.61 -7.46
C VAL A 99 12.43 -31.43 -5.96
N GLU A 100 13.36 -30.56 -5.56
CA GLU A 100 13.65 -30.25 -4.15
C GLU A 100 12.40 -29.72 -3.44
N ARG A 101 11.67 -28.78 -4.05
CA ARG A 101 10.44 -28.24 -3.48
C ARG A 101 9.36 -29.31 -3.32
N ILE A 102 9.27 -30.25 -4.24
CA ILE A 102 8.29 -31.34 -4.17
C ILE A 102 8.66 -32.35 -3.08
N GLU A 103 9.95 -32.66 -2.90
CA GLU A 103 10.41 -33.51 -1.80
C GLU A 103 10.18 -32.84 -0.44
N GLU A 104 10.42 -31.53 -0.30
CA GLU A 104 10.03 -30.77 0.91
C GLU A 104 8.53 -30.88 1.21
N LEU A 105 7.68 -30.72 0.20
CA LEU A 105 6.23 -30.86 0.36
C LEU A 105 5.83 -32.28 0.79
N LYS A 106 6.55 -33.29 0.30
CA LYS A 106 6.35 -34.70 0.65
C LYS A 106 6.79 -35.04 2.07
N GLU A 107 7.89 -34.45 2.54
CA GLU A 107 8.32 -34.61 3.94
C GLU A 107 7.30 -34.02 4.92
N ASN A 108 6.69 -32.87 4.58
CA ASN A 108 5.64 -32.24 5.37
C ASN A 108 4.27 -32.96 5.34
N LEU A 109 4.10 -33.98 4.49
CA LEU A 109 2.91 -34.83 4.42
C LEU A 109 2.97 -36.05 5.36
N ASN A 110 4.18 -36.45 5.78
CA ASN A 110 4.44 -37.59 6.67
C ASN A 110 4.42 -37.17 8.14
#